data_AF-A0A1T5HV71-F1
#
_entry.id   AF-A0A1T5HV71-F1
#
_cell.length_a   1.000
_cell.length_b   1.000
_cell.length_c   1.000
_cell.angle_alpha   90.00
_cell.angle_beta   90.00
_cell.angle_gamma   90.00
#
_symmetry.space_group_name_H-M   'P 1'
#
loop_
_entity.id
_entity.type
_entity.pdbx_description
1 polymer ?
#
loop_
_entity_poly.entity_id
_entity_poly.type
_entity_poly.pdbx_seq_one_letter_code
_entity_poly.pdbx_strand_id
1 'polypeptide(L)'
;MTGLEILGALGALSACIGVLKPVVDRQDDLQTIAVEKLNEAVTETEGYFYTQNGKAQIEHTLNRVWNSASIALDRAGYPEMSRLAQIKGTYWLNPNNWDDETIRESGIQLSEMRRKLNEALEQN
;
A
#
# COMPACT_ATOMS: atom_id res chain seq x y z
N MET A 1 -14.40 -46.88 20.20
CA MET A 1 -13.87 -45.50 20.06
C MET A 1 -13.66 -44.95 21.45
N THR A 2 -12.45 -45.10 21.97
CA THR A 2 -12.03 -44.75 23.33
C THR A 2 -11.61 -43.29 23.38
N GLY A 3 -11.91 -42.56 24.46
CA GLY A 3 -11.67 -41.12 24.63
C GLY A 3 -10.23 -40.61 24.44
N LEU A 4 -9.27 -41.48 24.10
CA LEU A 4 -7.90 -41.11 23.73
C LEU A 4 -7.80 -40.42 22.36
N GLU A 5 -8.67 -40.74 21.39
CA GLU A 5 -8.61 -40.15 20.03
C GLU A 5 -9.08 -38.68 20.00
N ILE A 6 -9.95 -38.29 20.93
CA ILE A 6 -10.50 -36.94 21.02
C ILE A 6 -9.47 -35.95 21.62
N LEU A 7 -8.64 -36.40 22.57
CA LEU A 7 -7.57 -35.56 23.14
C LEU A 7 -6.44 -35.26 22.16
N GLY A 8 -6.11 -36.21 21.26
CA GLY A 8 -5.12 -35.99 20.21
C GLY A 8 -5.55 -34.92 19.19
N ALA A 9 -6.85 -34.90 18.84
CA ALA A 9 -7.40 -33.93 17.88
C ALA A 9 -7.45 -32.49 18.42
N LEU A 10 -7.72 -32.31 19.72
CA LEU A 10 -7.71 -30.99 20.38
C LEU A 10 -6.31 -30.39 20.50
N GLY A 11 -5.28 -31.22 20.77
CA GLY A 11 -3.89 -30.77 20.81
C GLY A 11 -3.37 -30.27 19.45
N ALA A 12 -3.76 -30.93 18.36
CA ALA A 12 -3.39 -30.53 17.01
C ALA A 12 -4.03 -29.20 16.58
N LEU A 13 -5.31 -28.97 16.90
CA LEU A 13 -6.01 -27.71 16.63
C LEU A 13 -5.41 -26.53 17.40
N SER A 14 -5.01 -26.73 18.65
CA SER A 14 -4.40 -25.67 19.47
C SER A 14 -3.02 -25.26 18.96
N ALA A 15 -2.25 -26.19 18.39
CA ALA A 15 -0.98 -25.87 17.71
C ALA A 15 -1.20 -25.05 16.43
N CYS A 16 -2.26 -25.34 15.67
CA CYS A 16 -2.62 -24.53 14.49
C CYS A 16 -2.99 -23.09 14.88
N ILE A 17 -3.72 -22.89 15.98
CA ILE A 17 -4.08 -21.54 16.48
C ILE A 17 -2.82 -20.74 16.88
N GLY A 18 -1.85 -21.39 17.53
CA GLY A 18 -0.58 -20.76 17.91
C GLY A 18 0.30 -20.33 16.74
N VAL A 19 0.21 -21.00 15.58
CA VAL A 19 0.92 -20.64 14.34
C VAL A 19 0.16 -19.56 13.56
N LEU A 20 -1.17 -19.51 13.66
CA LEU A 20 -1.99 -18.52 12.96
C LEU A 20 -1.85 -17.12 13.56
N LYS A 21 -1.77 -16.97 14.89
CA LYS A 21 -1.69 -15.66 15.55
C LYS A 21 -0.48 -14.80 15.09
N PRO A 22 0.77 -15.32 15.06
CA PRO A 22 1.92 -14.56 14.58
C PRO A 22 1.85 -14.20 13.08
N VAL A 23 1.11 -14.99 12.29
CA VAL A 23 0.92 -14.73 10.86
C VAL A 23 -0.07 -13.58 10.66
N VAL A 24 -1.17 -13.58 11.41
CA VAL A 24 -2.15 -12.47 11.40
C VAL A 24 -1.51 -11.18 11.92
N ASP A 25 -0.85 -11.22 13.08
CA ASP A 25 -0.20 -10.03 13.66
C ASP A 25 0.84 -9.44 12.68
N ARG A 26 1.62 -10.29 11.99
CA ARG A 26 2.57 -9.84 10.95
C ARG A 26 1.87 -9.23 9.74
N GLN A 27 0.73 -9.77 9.32
CA GLN A 27 -0.02 -9.25 8.19
C GLN A 27 -0.58 -7.86 8.52
N ASP A 28 -1.12 -7.68 9.72
CA ASP A 28 -1.66 -6.40 10.20
C ASP A 28 -0.55 -5.33 10.28
N ASP A 29 0.65 -5.69 10.76
CA ASP A 29 1.82 -4.81 10.76
C ASP A 29 2.20 -4.36 9.34
N LEU A 30 2.20 -5.29 8.37
CA LEU A 30 2.52 -4.99 6.98
C LEU A 30 1.48 -4.06 6.35
N GLN A 31 0.19 -4.28 6.63
CA GLN A 31 -0.90 -3.43 6.15
C GLN A 31 -0.79 -2.02 6.72
N THR A 32 -0.51 -1.89 8.02
CA THR A 32 -0.28 -0.60 8.67
C THR A 32 0.86 0.17 8.00
N ILE A 33 2.02 -0.47 7.82
CA ILE A 33 3.18 0.14 7.15
C ILE A 33 2.85 0.55 5.71
N ALA A 34 2.08 -0.26 4.98
CA ALA A 34 1.70 0.04 3.60
C ALA A 34 0.79 1.27 3.52
N VAL A 35 -0.19 1.38 4.40
CA VAL A 35 -1.11 2.51 4.50
C VAL A 35 -0.36 3.79 4.90
N GLU A 36 0.55 3.71 5.88
CA GLU A 36 1.40 4.84 6.27
C GLU A 36 2.23 5.36 5.09
N LYS A 37 2.88 4.46 4.34
CA LYS A 37 3.70 4.84 3.18
C LYS A 37 2.89 5.41 2.04
N LEU A 38 1.69 4.89 1.79
CA LEU A 38 0.80 5.46 0.81
C LEU A 38 0.32 6.86 1.25
N ASN A 39 -0.03 7.04 2.52
CA ASN A 39 -0.44 8.34 3.05
C ASN A 39 0.70 9.38 2.98
N GLU A 40 1.95 8.99 3.28
CA GLU A 40 3.14 9.81 3.08
C GLU A 40 3.19 10.30 1.62
N ALA A 41 3.11 9.38 0.65
CA ALA A 41 3.20 9.72 -0.77
C ALA A 41 2.07 10.63 -1.27
N VAL A 42 0.83 10.40 -0.83
CA VAL A 42 -0.32 11.24 -1.19
C VAL A 42 -0.19 12.63 -0.58
N THR A 43 0.19 12.73 0.69
CA THR A 43 0.33 14.02 1.41
C THR A 43 1.47 14.86 0.85
N GLU A 44 2.62 14.26 0.53
CA GLU A 44 3.73 14.95 -0.15
C GLU A 44 3.30 15.49 -1.51
N THR A 45 2.47 14.73 -2.24
CA THR A 45 1.93 15.15 -3.54
C THR A 45 0.97 16.33 -3.40
N GLU A 46 0.11 16.33 -2.38
CA GLU A 46 -0.76 17.48 -2.07
C GLU A 46 0.07 18.72 -1.71
N GLY A 47 1.13 18.55 -0.92
CA GLY A 47 2.07 19.61 -0.57
C GLY A 47 2.76 20.22 -1.80
N TYR A 48 3.15 19.40 -2.78
CA TYR A 48 3.68 19.88 -4.06
C TYR A 48 2.68 20.79 -4.78
N PHE A 49 1.41 20.38 -4.91
CA PHE A 49 0.39 21.19 -5.58
C PHE A 49 0.02 22.46 -4.78
N TYR A 50 -0.01 22.37 -3.45
CA TYR A 50 -0.30 23.53 -2.59
C TYR A 50 0.78 24.61 -2.68
N THR A 51 2.06 24.20 -2.70
CA THR A 51 3.19 25.14 -2.70
C THR A 51 3.50 25.74 -4.06
N GLN A 52 2.86 25.29 -5.15
CA GLN A 52 3.05 25.72 -6.55
C GLN A 52 4.52 25.81 -7.00
N ASN A 53 5.42 25.10 -6.33
CA ASN A 53 6.85 25.16 -6.60
C ASN A 53 7.26 23.92 -7.39
N GLY A 54 7.24 24.04 -8.72
CA GLY A 54 7.83 23.05 -9.64
C GLY A 54 9.36 23.03 -9.50
N LYS A 55 9.87 22.34 -8.47
CA LYS A 55 11.31 22.10 -8.28
C LYS A 55 11.58 20.63 -8.54
N ALA A 56 12.50 20.33 -9.46
CA ALA A 56 12.93 18.97 -9.80
C ALA A 56 13.34 18.13 -8.56
N GLN A 57 13.84 18.79 -7.51
CA GLN A 57 14.16 18.13 -6.23
C GLN A 57 12.92 17.55 -5.52
N ILE A 58 11.78 18.22 -5.62
CA ILE A 58 10.52 17.74 -5.05
C ILE A 58 9.98 16.59 -5.89
N GLU A 59 10.05 16.68 -7.22
CA GLU A 59 9.60 15.61 -8.12
C GLU A 59 10.41 14.31 -7.92
N HIS A 60 11.72 14.40 -7.75
CA HIS A 60 12.54 13.24 -7.37
C HIS A 60 12.14 12.67 -5.99
N THR A 61 11.74 13.54 -5.05
CA THR A 61 11.25 13.12 -3.74
C THR A 61 9.92 12.38 -3.87
N LEU A 62 9.01 12.88 -4.71
CA LEU A 62 7.73 12.24 -5.03
C LEU A 62 7.94 10.86 -5.67
N ASN A 63 8.83 10.75 -6.66
CA ASN A 63 9.21 9.44 -7.21
C ASN A 63 9.64 8.45 -6.12
N ARG A 64 10.51 8.88 -5.20
CA ARG A 64 11.02 8.04 -4.12
C ARG A 64 9.91 7.56 -3.19
N VAL A 65 9.05 8.47 -2.70
CA VAL A 65 7.99 8.10 -1.74
C VAL A 65 6.93 7.20 -2.39
N TRP A 66 6.57 7.45 -3.66
CA TRP A 66 5.64 6.60 -4.41
C TRP A 66 6.20 5.20 -4.66
N ASN A 67 7.49 5.07 -5.01
CA ASN A 67 8.14 3.76 -5.13
C ASN A 67 8.24 3.03 -3.78
N SER A 68 8.53 3.76 -2.70
CA SER A 68 8.53 3.17 -1.36
C SER A 68 7.15 2.64 -0.97
N ALA A 69 6.08 3.35 -1.31
CA ALA A 69 4.71 2.91 -1.09
C ALA A 69 4.38 1.66 -1.91
N SER A 70 4.79 1.61 -3.18
CA SER A 70 4.61 0.44 -4.05
C SER A 70 5.18 -0.84 -3.44
N ILE A 71 6.41 -0.77 -2.91
CA ILE A 71 7.07 -1.92 -2.25
C ILE A 71 6.31 -2.35 -0.99
N ALA A 72 5.86 -1.39 -0.18
CA ALA A 72 5.12 -1.70 1.05
C ALA A 72 3.75 -2.34 0.74
N LEU A 73 3.03 -1.80 -0.26
CA LEU A 73 1.74 -2.33 -0.72
C LEU A 73 1.85 -3.75 -1.27
N ASP A 74 2.90 -4.05 -2.04
CA ASP A 74 3.15 -5.40 -2.55
C ASP A 74 3.35 -6.40 -1.40
N ARG A 75 4.19 -6.04 -0.42
CA ARG A 75 4.45 -6.87 0.77
C ARG A 75 3.21 -7.09 1.62
N ALA A 76 2.30 -6.12 1.67
CA ALA A 76 1.05 -6.20 2.42
C ALA A 76 -0.08 -6.93 1.68
N GLY A 77 0.14 -7.38 0.43
CA GLY A 77 -0.85 -8.11 -0.35
C GLY A 77 -1.83 -7.23 -1.12
N TYR A 78 -1.45 -6.00 -1.48
CA TYR A 78 -2.24 -5.07 -2.30
C TYR A 78 -1.62 -4.87 -3.70
N PRO A 79 -1.62 -5.89 -4.58
CA PRO A 79 -0.87 -5.85 -5.85
C PRO A 79 -1.39 -4.79 -6.83
N GLU A 80 -2.70 -4.53 -6.87
CA GLU A 80 -3.26 -3.47 -7.71
C GLU A 80 -2.80 -2.08 -7.27
N MET A 81 -2.89 -1.79 -5.96
CA MET A 81 -2.44 -0.52 -5.40
C MET A 81 -0.93 -0.36 -5.54
N SER A 82 -0.16 -1.43 -5.37
CA SER A 82 1.29 -1.43 -5.60
C SER A 82 1.64 -1.02 -7.03
N ARG A 83 0.94 -1.57 -8.03
CA ARG A 83 1.11 -1.21 -9.44
C ARG A 83 0.79 0.27 -9.67
N LEU A 84 -0.33 0.77 -9.13
CA LEU A 84 -0.71 2.18 -9.29
C LEU A 84 0.32 3.12 -8.65
N ALA A 85 0.81 2.79 -7.45
CA ALA A 85 1.85 3.55 -6.78
C ALA A 85 3.16 3.55 -7.58
N GLN A 86 3.52 2.42 -8.21
CA GLN A 86 4.69 2.35 -9.09
C GLN A 86 4.54 3.26 -10.32
N ILE A 87 3.39 3.19 -11.01
CA ILE A 87 3.11 4.04 -12.18
C ILE A 87 3.15 5.52 -11.79
N LYS A 88 2.54 5.88 -10.66
CA LYS A 88 2.58 7.23 -10.09
C LYS A 88 4.02 7.67 -9.76
N GLY A 89 4.85 6.76 -9.26
CA GLY A 89 6.28 7.01 -9.08
C GLY A 89 7.00 7.30 -10.39
N THR A 90 6.74 6.52 -11.44
CA THR A 90 7.29 6.75 -12.78
C THR A 90 6.84 8.09 -13.39
N TYR A 91 5.57 8.47 -13.19
CA TYR A 91 5.06 9.77 -13.59
C TYR A 91 5.94 10.92 -13.08
N TRP A 92 6.35 10.88 -11.81
CA TRP A 92 7.18 11.92 -11.20
C TRP A 92 8.62 11.98 -11.71
N LEU A 93 9.10 11.02 -12.51
CA LEU A 93 10.41 11.14 -13.17
C LEU A 93 10.39 12.13 -14.34
N ASN A 94 9.24 12.25 -15.02
CA ASN A 94 9.06 13.19 -16.10
C ASN A 94 7.57 13.49 -16.34
N PRO A 95 6.94 14.35 -15.52
CA PRO A 95 5.51 14.66 -15.62
C PRO A 95 5.11 15.22 -17.00
N ASN A 96 6.01 15.97 -17.65
CA ASN A 96 5.75 16.60 -18.95
C ASN A 96 5.57 15.60 -20.11
N ASN A 97 5.96 14.34 -19.93
CA ASN A 97 5.77 13.27 -20.91
C ASN A 97 4.42 12.56 -20.79
N TRP A 98 3.59 12.93 -19.82
CA TRP A 98 2.30 12.31 -19.57
C TRP A 98 1.19 13.26 -19.97
N ASP A 99 0.33 12.83 -20.89
CA ASP A 99 -0.90 13.55 -21.20
C ASP A 99 -2.03 13.19 -20.22
N ASP A 100 -3.04 14.07 -20.14
CA ASP A 100 -4.18 13.91 -19.23
C ASP A 100 -4.97 12.63 -19.50
N GLU A 101 -5.00 12.16 -20.74
CA GLU A 101 -5.67 10.91 -21.13
C GLU A 101 -4.95 9.70 -20.53
N THR A 102 -3.63 9.61 -20.68
CA THR A 102 -2.78 8.56 -20.10
C THR A 102 -2.84 8.57 -18.58
N ILE A 103 -2.84 9.76 -17.96
CA ILE A 103 -3.01 9.90 -16.51
C ILE A 103 -4.38 9.35 -16.07
N ARG A 104 -5.43 9.64 -16.84
CA ARG A 104 -6.79 9.20 -16.53
C ARG A 104 -6.97 7.70 -16.69
N GLU A 105 -6.48 7.13 -17.79
CA GLU A 105 -6.59 5.71 -18.10
C GLU A 105 -5.74 4.83 -17.16
N SER A 106 -4.61 5.35 -16.70
CA SER A 106 -3.75 4.65 -15.75
C SER A 106 -4.29 4.64 -14.31
N GLY A 107 -5.31 5.45 -14.00
CA GLY A 107 -5.94 5.50 -12.68
C GLY A 107 -5.05 6.12 -11.60
N ILE A 108 -4.02 6.87 -11.99
CA ILE A 108 -3.04 7.45 -11.06
C ILE A 108 -3.45 8.84 -10.57
N GLN A 109 -4.64 9.35 -10.88
CA GLN A 109 -5.08 10.68 -10.42
C GLN A 109 -4.95 10.78 -8.89
N LEU A 110 -4.53 11.93 -8.40
CA LEU A 110 -4.32 12.12 -6.95
C LEU A 110 -5.62 11.84 -6.16
N SER A 111 -6.77 12.26 -6.70
CA SER A 111 -8.09 12.00 -6.12
C SER A 111 -8.38 10.50 -6.03
N GLU A 112 -8.04 9.72 -7.06
CA GLU A 112 -8.22 8.26 -7.04
C GLU A 112 -7.31 7.58 -6.03
N MET A 113 -6.05 8.01 -5.94
CA MET A 113 -5.11 7.46 -4.95
C MET A 113 -5.54 7.79 -3.51
N ARG A 114 -6.04 9.01 -3.27
CA ARG A 114 -6.61 9.43 -1.98
C ARG A 114 -7.86 8.62 -1.63
N ARG A 115 -8.75 8.37 -2.60
CA ARG A 115 -9.94 7.53 -2.41
C ARG A 115 -9.56 6.10 -2.00
N LYS A 116 -8.65 5.46 -2.74
CA LYS A 116 -8.17 4.10 -2.43
C LYS A 116 -7.48 4.01 -1.06
N LEU A 117 -6.74 5.05 -0.67
CA LEU A 117 -6.16 5.14 0.66
C LEU A 117 -7.23 5.21 1.76
N ASN A 118 -8.27 6.03 1.59
CA ASN A 118 -9.36 6.12 2.56
C ASN A 118 -10.11 4.79 2.69
N GLU A 119 -10.36 4.09 1.59
CA GLU A 119 -10.96 2.76 1.59
C GLU A 119 -10.11 1.75 2.38
N ALA A 120 -8.78 1.82 2.27
CA ALA A 120 -7.87 0.96 3.03
C ALA A 120 -7.82 1.32 4.53
N LEU A 121 -8.01 2.59 4.88
CA LEU A 121 -8.09 3.06 6.28
C LEU A 121 -9.40 2.67 6.96
N GLU A 122 -10.51 2.61 6.23
CA GLU A 122 -11.82 2.21 6.76
C GLU A 122 -11.97 0.69 6.94
N GLN A 123 -11.10 -0.09 6.30
CA GLN A 123 -11.08 -1.56 6.38
C GLN A 123 -10.14 -2.11 7.46
N ASN A 124 -9.29 -1.26 8.05
CA ASN A 124 -8.45 -1.55 9.22
C ASN A 124 -9.12 -1.06 10.50
#